data_AF-A0A0R3QHU3-F1
#
_entry.id   AF-A0A0R3QHU3-F1
#
_cell.length_a   1.000
_cell.length_b   1.000
_cell.length_c   1.000
_cell.angle_alpha   90.00
_cell.angle_beta   90.00
_cell.angle_gamma   90.00
#
_symmetry.space_group_name_H-M   'P 1'
#
loop_
_entity.id
_entity.type
_entity.pdbx_description
1 polymer ?
#
loop_
_entity_poly.entity_id
_entity_poly.type
_entity_poly.pdbx_seq_one_letter_code
_entity_poly.pdbx_strand_id
1 'polypeptide(L)'
;LLRAEVKSGSPRGSELNKLMQNGELVPLEIVLDLVKEAMIEAIAKGSKGFLIDGYPREVKQGEQFENEIQPAKLVLFFDVSEDTLVKRCLHRAETSGRVDDNIDTIKKRLHTYITATAPVVDYYERQGKLI
;
A
#
# COMPACT_ATOMS: atom_id res chain seq x y z
N LEU A 1 0.65 3.19 -8.37
CA LEU A 1 2.13 3.10 -8.38
C LEU A 1 2.62 1.74 -8.86
N LEU A 2 2.56 0.67 -8.06
CA LEU A 2 3.08 -0.66 -8.43
C LEU A 2 2.56 -1.20 -9.78
N ARG A 3 1.24 -1.13 -10.02
CA ARG A 3 0.66 -1.57 -11.30
C ARG A 3 1.13 -0.74 -12.51
N ALA A 4 1.48 0.54 -12.30
CA ALA A 4 2.03 1.38 -13.38
C ALA A 4 3.46 0.96 -13.69
N GLU A 5 4.25 0.63 -12.67
CA GLU A 5 5.58 0.04 -12.81
C GLU A 5 5.53 -1.33 -13.51
N VAL A 6 4.57 -2.19 -13.19
CA VAL A 6 4.35 -3.45 -13.92
C VAL A 6 4.04 -3.18 -15.40
N LYS A 7 3.20 -2.18 -15.70
CA LYS A 7 2.83 -1.82 -17.07
C LYS A 7 3.96 -1.17 -17.87
N SER A 8 4.97 -0.59 -17.23
CA SER A 8 6.12 -0.01 -17.93
C SER A 8 7.01 -1.08 -18.57
N GLY A 9 6.88 -2.35 -18.14
CA GLY A 9 7.70 -3.46 -18.62
C GLY A 9 9.13 -3.46 -18.05
N SER A 10 9.39 -2.69 -16.99
CA SER A 10 10.70 -2.65 -16.36
C SER A 10 11.07 -4.00 -15.71
N PRO A 11 12.37 -4.28 -15.51
CA PRO A 11 12.81 -5.46 -14.74
C PRO A 11 12.16 -5.51 -13.35
N ARG A 12 12.09 -4.36 -12.67
CA ARG A 12 11.40 -4.15 -11.39
C ARG A 12 9.92 -4.52 -11.50
N GLY A 13 9.24 -4.09 -12.55
CA GLY A 13 7.82 -4.40 -12.81
C GLY A 13 7.52 -5.89 -12.90
N SER A 14 8.42 -6.69 -13.47
CA SER A 14 8.24 -8.15 -13.57
C SER A 14 8.26 -8.85 -12.22
N GLU A 15 9.15 -8.42 -11.31
CA GLU A 15 9.22 -8.94 -9.94
C GLU A 15 7.99 -8.53 -9.12
N LEU A 16 7.59 -7.26 -9.23
CA LEU A 16 6.39 -6.73 -8.58
C LEU A 16 5.14 -7.53 -8.96
N ASN A 17 5.00 -7.90 -10.23
CA ASN A 17 3.83 -8.64 -10.68
C ASN A 17 3.71 -10.01 -10.00
N LYS A 18 4.82 -10.73 -9.80
CA LYS A 18 4.83 -12.04 -9.12
C LYS A 18 4.40 -11.92 -7.67
N LEU A 19 5.01 -10.99 -6.94
CA LEU A 19 4.70 -10.74 -5.52
C LEU A 19 3.21 -10.37 -5.36
N MET A 20 2.71 -9.49 -6.22
CA MET A 20 1.31 -9.05 -6.19
C MET A 20 0.32 -10.19 -6.49
N GLN A 21 0.62 -11.05 -7.45
CA GLN A 21 -0.25 -12.21 -7.78
C GLN A 21 -0.34 -13.19 -6.61
N ASN A 22 0.74 -13.35 -5.84
CA ASN A 22 0.77 -14.23 -4.67
C ASN A 22 0.10 -13.62 -3.42
N GLY A 23 -0.24 -12.33 -3.46
CA GLY A 23 -0.74 -11.58 -2.32
C GLY A 23 0.34 -11.22 -1.29
N GLU A 24 1.62 -11.25 -1.69
CA GLU A 24 2.76 -10.94 -0.85
C GLU A 24 3.02 -9.43 -0.79
N LEU A 25 3.73 -9.00 0.26
CA LEU A 25 4.21 -7.61 0.35
C LEU A 25 5.41 -7.42 -0.57
N VAL A 26 5.44 -6.26 -1.22
CA VAL A 26 6.61 -5.82 -1.98
C VAL A 26 7.70 -5.38 -1.00
N PRO A 27 8.99 -5.71 -1.24
CA PRO A 27 10.10 -5.26 -0.42
C PRO A 27 10.04 -3.76 -0.16
N LEU A 28 10.32 -3.40 1.09
CA LEU A 28 10.09 -2.06 1.62
C LEU A 28 10.96 -1.01 0.89
N GLU A 29 12.19 -1.34 0.52
CA GLU A 29 13.10 -0.43 -0.18
C GLU A 29 12.57 -0.09 -1.57
N ILE A 30 12.04 -1.09 -2.29
CA ILE A 30 11.47 -0.91 -3.63
C ILE A 30 10.25 0.03 -3.57
N VAL A 31 9.39 -0.13 -2.56
CA VAL A 31 8.20 0.72 -2.43
C VAL A 31 8.60 2.15 -2.06
N LEU A 32 9.58 2.33 -1.16
CA LEU A 32 10.05 3.65 -0.75
C LEU A 32 10.63 4.43 -1.92
N ASP A 33 11.48 3.80 -2.74
CA ASP A 33 12.05 4.41 -3.94
C ASP A 33 10.96 4.83 -4.94
N LEU A 34 10.00 3.95 -5.21
CA LEU A 34 8.88 4.25 -6.10
C LEU A 34 8.04 5.43 -5.60
N VAL A 35 7.78 5.50 -4.29
CA VAL A 35 7.02 6.61 -3.69
C VAL A 35 7.82 7.90 -3.80
N LYS A 36 9.12 7.87 -3.51
CA LYS A 36 10.03 9.02 -3.61
C LYS A 36 10.10 9.56 -5.03
N GLU A 37 10.32 8.70 -6.02
CA GLU A 37 10.34 9.03 -7.45
C GLU A 37 9.04 9.74 -7.86
N ALA A 38 7.89 9.16 -7.51
CA ALA A 38 6.58 9.71 -7.85
C ALA A 38 6.30 11.06 -7.16
N MET A 39 6.72 11.22 -5.91
CA MET A 39 6.58 12.48 -5.17
C MET A 39 7.42 13.59 -5.79
N ILE A 40 8.68 13.31 -6.14
CA ILE A 40 9.58 14.29 -6.80
C ILE A 40 8.99 14.72 -8.15
N GLU A 41 8.53 13.78 -8.96
CA GLU A 41 7.91 14.08 -10.25
C GLU A 41 6.66 14.96 -10.09
N ALA A 42 5.81 14.66 -9.10
CA ALA A 42 4.62 15.44 -8.81
C ALA A 42 4.94 16.86 -8.29
N ILE A 43 6.00 17.02 -7.48
CA ILE A 43 6.48 18.34 -7.04
C ILE A 43 6.93 19.15 -8.25
N ALA A 44 7.70 18.57 -9.16
CA ALA A 44 8.15 19.23 -10.39
C ALA A 44 6.96 19.70 -11.27
N LYS A 45 5.83 18.98 -11.20
CA LYS A 45 4.56 19.33 -11.86
C LYS A 45 3.69 20.33 -11.08
N GLY A 46 4.15 20.81 -9.92
CA GLY A 46 3.49 21.84 -9.12
C GLY A 46 2.58 21.34 -8.00
N SER A 47 2.67 20.05 -7.62
CA SER A 47 1.89 19.50 -6.51
C SER A 47 2.12 20.27 -5.20
N LYS A 48 1.06 20.38 -4.38
CA LYS A 48 1.05 21.09 -3.08
C LYS A 48 0.88 20.17 -1.88
N GLY A 49 0.64 18.88 -2.12
CA GLY A 49 0.37 17.90 -1.08
C GLY A 49 0.26 16.50 -1.63
N PHE A 50 0.26 15.53 -0.73
CA PHE A 50 0.25 14.11 -1.07
C PHE A 50 -0.75 13.36 -0.21
N LEU A 51 -1.53 12.51 -0.88
CA LEU A 51 -2.30 11.44 -0.25
C LEU A 51 -1.66 10.13 -0.70
N ILE A 52 -1.11 9.38 0.24
CA ILE A 52 -0.43 8.12 -0.04
C ILE A 52 -1.38 6.98 0.33
N ASP A 53 -1.95 6.33 -0.68
CA ASP A 53 -2.93 5.26 -0.50
C ASP A 53 -2.27 3.90 -0.32
N GLY A 54 -2.63 3.20 0.77
CA GLY A 54 -2.21 1.84 1.04
C GLY A 54 -0.75 1.68 1.50
N TYR A 55 -0.14 2.75 2.02
CA TYR A 55 1.20 2.79 2.61
C TYR A 55 1.20 3.74 3.83
N PRO A 56 1.92 3.42 4.92
CA PRO A 56 2.75 2.22 5.11
C PRO A 56 1.93 0.97 5.45
N ARG A 57 2.46 -0.20 5.10
CA ARG A 57 1.88 -1.52 5.42
C ARG A 57 2.58 -2.27 6.54
N GLU A 58 3.71 -1.76 6.99
CA GLU A 58 4.51 -2.23 8.12
C GLU A 58 5.04 -1.01 8.87
N VAL A 59 5.26 -1.13 10.18
CA VAL A 59 5.77 -0.01 11.00
C VAL A 59 7.10 0.53 10.47
N LYS A 60 8.02 -0.36 10.09
CA LYS A 60 9.34 0.00 9.55
C LYS A 60 9.25 0.81 8.25
N GLN A 61 8.23 0.55 7.42
CA GLN A 61 7.98 1.36 6.21
C GLN A 61 7.65 2.81 6.61
N GLY A 62 6.79 2.98 7.61
CA GLY A 62 6.44 4.30 8.13
C GLY A 62 7.66 5.03 8.71
N GLU A 63 8.45 4.34 9.54
CA GLU A 63 9.68 4.90 10.12
C GLU A 63 10.66 5.39 9.04
N GLN A 64 10.94 4.58 8.03
CA GLN A 64 11.85 4.98 6.96
C GLN A 64 11.29 6.10 6.09
N PHE A 65 10.00 6.07 5.78
CA PHE A 65 9.37 7.16 5.04
C PHE A 65 9.51 8.49 5.79
N GLU A 66 9.27 8.50 7.10
CA GLU A 66 9.40 9.71 7.89
C GLU A 66 10.85 10.20 8.00
N ASN A 67 11.82 9.28 8.05
CA ASN A 67 13.24 9.59 8.14
C ASN A 67 13.84 10.08 6.80
N GLU A 68 13.46 9.47 5.67
CA GLU A 68 14.11 9.69 4.37
C GLU A 68 13.34 10.64 3.46
N ILE A 69 12.03 10.79 3.66
CA ILE A 69 11.16 11.61 2.83
C ILE A 69 10.62 12.78 3.65
N GLN A 70 9.65 12.51 4.54
CA GLN A 70 9.08 13.53 5.43
C GLN A 70 8.16 12.88 6.47
N PRO A 71 8.08 13.42 7.72
CA PRO A 71 7.05 13.03 8.67
C PRO A 71 5.63 13.12 8.10
N ALA A 72 4.81 12.09 8.38
CA ALA A 72 3.41 12.11 8.02
C ALA A 72 2.65 13.12 8.90
N LYS A 73 1.86 13.99 8.26
CA LYS A 73 1.02 14.95 8.99
C LYS A 73 -0.22 14.29 9.60
N LEU A 74 -0.75 13.27 8.92
CA LEU A 74 -2.00 12.62 9.26
C LEU A 74 -2.05 11.22 8.64
N VAL A 75 -2.67 10.28 9.34
CA VAL A 75 -3.00 8.93 8.87
C VAL A 75 -4.50 8.74 9.00
N LEU A 76 -5.18 8.45 7.89
CA LEU A 76 -6.61 8.17 7.85
C LEU A 76 -6.81 6.65 7.94
N PHE A 77 -7.48 6.18 8.99
CA PHE A 77 -7.76 4.77 9.19
C PHE A 77 -9.24 4.45 8.96
N PHE A 78 -9.48 3.55 8.00
CA PHE A 78 -10.81 3.03 7.73
C PHE A 78 -11.01 1.71 8.47
N ASP A 79 -11.64 1.76 9.64
CA ASP A 79 -12.05 0.56 10.36
C ASP A 79 -13.31 -0.04 9.72
N VAL A 80 -13.16 -1.22 9.13
CA VAL A 80 -14.20 -1.88 8.34
C VAL A 80 -14.17 -3.37 8.64
N SER A 81 -15.33 -3.96 8.89
CA SER A 81 -15.45 -5.40 9.14
C SER A 81 -14.91 -6.25 8.00
N GLU A 82 -14.31 -7.39 8.35
CA GLU A 82 -13.76 -8.35 7.40
C GLU A 82 -14.80 -8.78 6.34
N ASP A 83 -16.03 -9.09 6.77
CA ASP A 83 -17.14 -9.44 5.88
C ASP A 83 -17.39 -8.39 4.80
N THR A 84 -17.33 -7.10 5.17
CA THR A 84 -17.53 -6.00 4.23
C THR A 84 -16.35 -5.90 3.26
N LEU A 85 -15.11 -6.08 3.74
CA LEU A 85 -13.91 -6.08 2.91
C LEU A 85 -13.93 -7.23 1.90
N VAL A 86 -14.30 -8.45 2.33
CA VAL A 86 -14.40 -9.64 1.48
C VAL A 86 -15.46 -9.43 0.41
N LYS A 87 -16.70 -9.07 0.80
CA LYS A 87 -17.80 -8.80 -0.14
C LYS A 87 -17.40 -7.77 -1.20
N ARG A 88 -16.77 -6.66 -0.77
CA ARG A 88 -16.29 -5.61 -1.69
C ARG A 88 -15.23 -6.13 -2.66
N CYS A 89 -14.26 -6.92 -2.19
CA CYS A 89 -13.20 -7.43 -3.06
C CYS A 89 -13.72 -8.46 -4.08
N LEU A 90 -14.63 -9.35 -3.66
CA LEU A 90 -15.28 -10.30 -4.58
C LEU A 90 -16.08 -9.59 -5.67
N HIS A 91 -16.89 -8.59 -5.32
CA HIS A 91 -17.63 -7.82 -6.31
C HIS A 91 -16.70 -7.03 -7.28
N ARG A 92 -15.55 -6.55 -6.77
CA ARG A 92 -14.54 -5.92 -7.62
C ARG A 92 -13.90 -6.92 -8.60
N ALA A 93 -13.77 -8.19 -8.22
CA ALA A 93 -13.24 -9.24 -9.10
C ALA A 93 -14.09 -9.42 -10.35
N GLU A 94 -15.42 -9.32 -10.20
CA GLU A 94 -16.41 -9.44 -11.28
C GLU A 94 -16.30 -8.31 -12.31
N THR A 95 -15.85 -7.13 -11.89
CA THR A 95 -16.00 -5.89 -12.68
C THR A 95 -14.69 -5.29 -13.18
N SER A 96 -13.55 -5.56 -12.52
CA SER A 96 -12.32 -4.78 -12.71
C SER A 96 -11.20 -5.48 -13.49
N GLY A 97 -11.34 -6.77 -13.82
CA GLY A 97 -10.28 -7.56 -14.45
C GLY A 97 -9.05 -7.78 -13.56
N ARG A 98 -9.17 -7.57 -12.24
CA ARG A 98 -8.10 -7.82 -11.27
C ARG A 98 -7.96 -9.31 -10.99
N VAL A 99 -6.92 -9.91 -11.55
CA VAL A 99 -6.58 -11.33 -11.36
C VAL A 99 -6.26 -11.70 -9.90
N ASP A 100 -5.86 -10.71 -9.09
CA ASP A 100 -5.50 -10.86 -7.68
C ASP A 100 -6.69 -10.76 -6.69
N ASP A 101 -7.92 -10.56 -7.18
CA ASP A 101 -9.13 -10.50 -6.35
C ASP A 101 -9.88 -11.85 -6.33
N ASN A 102 -9.17 -12.97 -6.13
CA ASN A 102 -9.78 -14.28 -5.87
C ASN A 102 -9.84 -14.59 -4.36
N ILE A 103 -10.66 -15.55 -3.95
CA ILE A 103 -10.91 -15.83 -2.52
C ILE A 103 -9.64 -16.20 -1.74
N ASP A 104 -8.72 -16.94 -2.35
CA ASP A 104 -7.47 -17.37 -1.70
C ASP A 104 -6.53 -16.18 -1.49
N THR A 105 -6.39 -15.32 -2.50
CA THR A 105 -5.60 -14.09 -2.38
C THR A 105 -6.23 -13.11 -1.41
N ILE A 106 -7.56 -13.00 -1.35
CA ILE A 106 -8.26 -12.14 -0.38
C ILE A 106 -7.96 -12.60 1.06
N LYS A 107 -8.06 -13.90 1.34
CA LYS A 107 -7.74 -14.45 2.67
C LYS A 107 -6.29 -14.21 3.05
N LYS A 108 -5.34 -14.42 2.13
CA LYS A 108 -3.92 -14.11 2.36
C LYS A 108 -3.72 -12.64 2.68
N ARG A 109 -4.36 -11.73 1.94
CA ARG A 109 -4.26 -10.28 2.17
C ARG A 109 -4.81 -9.86 3.53
N LEU A 110 -5.91 -10.46 3.98
CA LEU A 110 -6.46 -10.20 5.32
C LEU A 110 -5.50 -10.67 6.40
N HIS A 111 -4.94 -11.88 6.24
CA HIS A 111 -3.93 -12.39 7.17
C HIS A 111 -2.68 -11.51 7.23
N THR A 112 -2.16 -11.08 6.08
CA THR A 112 -1.03 -10.13 6.01
C THR A 112 -1.39 -8.79 6.64
N TYR A 113 -2.60 -8.27 6.44
CA TYR A 113 -3.04 -7.03 7.09
C TYR A 113 -3.00 -7.16 8.61
N ILE A 114 -3.58 -8.23 9.18
CA ILE A 114 -3.62 -8.45 10.63
C ILE A 114 -2.21 -8.56 11.21
N THR A 115 -1.31 -9.28 10.54
CA THR A 115 0.03 -9.57 11.07
C THR A 115 1.03 -8.45 10.88
N ALA A 116 0.94 -7.69 9.78
CA ALA A 116 1.95 -6.70 9.40
C ALA A 116 1.44 -5.26 9.46
N THR A 117 0.18 -5.02 9.06
CA THR A 117 -0.38 -3.67 8.88
C THR A 117 -1.17 -3.18 10.09
N ALA A 118 -1.88 -4.04 10.82
CA ALA A 118 -2.60 -3.63 12.03
C ALA A 118 -1.68 -2.92 13.07
N PRO A 119 -0.43 -3.36 13.30
CA PRO A 119 0.50 -2.64 14.20
C PRO A 119 0.83 -1.20 13.78
N VAL A 120 0.63 -0.84 12.51
CA VAL A 120 0.82 0.53 12.00
C VAL A 120 -0.20 1.48 12.64
N VAL A 121 -1.43 1.00 12.87
CA VAL A 121 -2.50 1.79 13.48
C VAL A 121 -2.08 2.22 14.88
N ASP A 122 -1.71 1.28 15.74
CA ASP A 122 -1.23 1.55 17.11
C ASP A 122 0.02 2.43 17.14
N TYR A 123 0.90 2.30 16.14
CA TYR A 123 2.11 3.12 16.02
C TYR A 123 1.79 4.60 15.78
N TYR A 124 0.85 4.89 14.88
CA TYR A 124 0.47 6.27 14.57
C TYR A 124 -0.56 6.86 15.55
N GLU A 125 -1.40 6.02 16.16
CA GLU A 125 -2.32 6.43 17.23
C GLU A 125 -1.54 6.99 18.43
N ARG A 126 -0.49 6.29 18.88
CA ARG A 126 0.38 6.75 19.98
C ARG A 126 1.10 8.08 19.70
N GLN A 127 1.20 8.47 18.44
CA GLN A 127 1.78 9.76 18.02
C GLN A 127 0.74 10.87 17.86
N GLY A 128 -0.55 10.57 18.06
CA GLY A 128 -1.64 11.52 17.82
C GLY A 128 -1.82 11.88 16.34
N LYS A 129 -1.37 11.02 15.42
CA LYS A 129 -1.45 11.23 13.97
C LYS A 129 -2.59 10.47 13.30
N LEU A 130 -3.29 9.58 14.02
CA LEU A 130 -4.37 8.75 13.49
C LEU A 130 -5.73 9.49 13.59
N ILE A 131 -6.54 9.44 12.53
CA ILE A 131 -7.96 9.84 12.49
C ILE A 131 -8.79 8.71 11.91
#